data_AF-A0A6A4TZL5-F1
#
_entry.id   AF-A0A6A4TZL5-F1
#
_cell.length_a   1.000
_cell.length_b   1.000
_cell.length_c   1.000
_cell.angle_alpha   90.00
_cell.angle_beta   90.00
_cell.angle_gamma   90.00
#
_symmetry.space_group_name_H-M   'P 1'
#
loop_
_entity.id
_entity.type
_entity.pdbx_description
1 polymer ?
#
loop_
_entity_poly.entity_id
_entity_poly.type
_entity_poly.pdbx_seq_one_letter_code
_entity_poly.pdbx_strand_id
1 'polypeptide(L)'
;MGETAEARLKRMRMRSWRRGTKEMDLVLGPFADAHLADLTEAQLVDYDALLEENDQDLMAWLLGQAVPPDSIGPLLARLAAFAETRLRREN
;
A
#
# COMPACT_ATOMS: atom_id res chain seq x y z
N MET A 1 -7.19 -25.25 -4.86
CA MET A 1 -8.23 -24.35 -4.32
C MET A 1 -7.59 -23.01 -4.11
N GLY A 2 -8.03 -21.98 -4.82
CA GLY A 2 -7.56 -20.60 -4.60
C GLY A 2 -8.03 -20.08 -3.25
N GLU A 3 -7.38 -19.03 -2.74
CA GLU A 3 -7.85 -18.33 -1.55
C GLU A 3 -9.22 -17.66 -1.78
N THR A 4 -10.02 -17.51 -0.73
CA THR A 4 -11.27 -16.74 -0.81
C THR A 4 -10.98 -15.24 -0.87
N ALA A 5 -11.93 -14.44 -1.38
CA ALA A 5 -11.79 -12.98 -1.41
C ALA A 5 -11.53 -12.40 -0.01
N GLU A 6 -12.28 -12.86 1.00
CA GLU A 6 -12.08 -12.44 2.40
C GLU A 6 -10.69 -12.80 2.93
N ALA A 7 -10.20 -14.01 2.62
CA ALA A 7 -8.87 -14.45 3.04
C ALA A 7 -7.77 -13.60 2.39
N ARG A 8 -7.92 -13.27 1.10
CA ARG A 8 -7.03 -12.36 0.37
C ARG A 8 -6.97 -10.99 1.02
N LEU A 9 -8.13 -10.38 1.27
CA LEU A 9 -8.19 -9.05 1.90
C LEU A 9 -7.55 -9.05 3.29
N LYS A 10 -7.81 -10.09 4.10
CA LYS A 10 -7.20 -10.25 5.41
C LYS A 10 -5.68 -10.39 5.33
N ARG A 11 -5.17 -11.18 4.37
CA ARG A 11 -3.73 -11.36 4.11
C ARG A 11 -3.08 -10.03 3.71
N MET A 12 -3.67 -9.29 2.80
CA MET A 12 -3.16 -8.00 2.33
C MET A 12 -3.14 -6.95 3.45
N ARG A 13 -4.24 -6.84 4.23
CA ARG A 13 -4.28 -5.96 5.40
C ARG A 13 -3.19 -6.32 6.40
N MET A 14 -2.99 -7.61 6.69
CA MET A 14 -1.93 -8.06 7.59
C MET A 14 -0.55 -7.67 7.07
N ARG A 15 -0.25 -7.89 5.78
CA ARG A 15 1.03 -7.49 5.16
C ARG A 15 1.25 -5.98 5.20
N SER A 16 0.19 -5.19 5.14
CA SER A 16 0.24 -3.73 5.21
C SER A 16 0.62 -3.17 6.59
N TRP A 17 0.34 -3.95 7.65
CA TRP A 17 0.60 -3.61 9.06
C TRP A 17 1.77 -4.39 9.68
N ARG A 18 2.43 -5.26 8.91
CA ARG A 18 3.57 -6.07 9.37
C ARG A 18 4.77 -5.83 8.48
N ARG A 19 5.09 -4.56 8.29
CA ARG A 19 6.29 -4.10 7.57
C ARG A 19 7.51 -4.16 8.48
N GLY A 20 8.68 -4.05 7.86
CA GLY A 20 9.96 -4.01 8.58
C GLY A 20 10.21 -2.67 9.28
N THR A 21 9.51 -1.61 8.86
CA THR A 21 9.61 -0.26 9.42
C THR A 21 8.25 0.28 9.85
N LYS A 22 8.24 0.99 10.98
CA LYS A 22 7.01 1.59 11.53
C LYS A 22 6.46 2.68 10.61
N GLU A 23 7.33 3.40 9.93
CA GLU A 23 7.00 4.39 8.91
C GLU A 23 6.15 3.76 7.81
N MET A 24 6.57 2.60 7.26
CA MET A 24 5.80 1.92 6.23
C MET A 24 4.48 1.35 6.75
N ASP A 25 4.42 0.87 7.99
CA ASP A 25 3.14 0.47 8.60
C ASP A 25 2.16 1.65 8.69
N LEU A 26 2.63 2.84 9.05
CA LEU A 26 1.80 4.04 9.17
C LEU A 26 1.36 4.62 7.82
N VAL A 27 2.07 4.28 6.76
CA VAL A 27 1.74 4.67 5.38
C VAL A 27 0.76 3.66 4.77
N LEU A 28 1.08 2.37 4.81
CA LEU A 28 0.31 1.32 4.14
C LEU A 28 -0.90 0.85 4.96
N GLY A 29 -0.76 0.71 6.27
CA GLY A 29 -1.80 0.19 7.15
C GLY A 29 -3.10 0.99 7.07
N PRO A 30 -3.07 2.32 7.29
CA PRO A 30 -4.26 3.16 7.17
C PRO A 30 -4.87 3.15 5.76
N PHE A 31 -4.05 3.05 4.71
CA PHE A 31 -4.54 2.94 3.33
C PHE A 31 -5.30 1.61 3.12
N ALA A 32 -4.74 0.49 3.57
CA ALA A 32 -5.39 -0.81 3.51
C ALA A 32 -6.72 -0.80 4.29
N ASP A 33 -6.72 -0.19 5.47
CA ASP A 33 -7.89 -0.11 6.31
C ASP A 33 -9.05 0.66 5.67
N ALA A 34 -8.72 1.72 4.91
CA ALA A 34 -9.68 2.61 4.29
C ALA A 34 -10.13 2.20 2.88
N HIS A 35 -9.28 1.50 2.11
CA HIS A 35 -9.53 1.32 0.67
C HIS A 35 -9.60 -0.13 0.22
N LEU A 36 -9.03 -1.08 0.95
CA LEU A 36 -8.84 -2.45 0.44
C LEU A 36 -10.16 -3.15 0.09
N ALA A 37 -11.23 -2.87 0.83
CA ALA A 37 -12.57 -3.43 0.57
C ALA A 37 -13.24 -2.86 -0.70
N ASP A 38 -12.82 -1.67 -1.14
CA ASP A 38 -13.41 -0.95 -2.27
C ASP A 38 -12.56 -1.07 -3.56
N LEU A 39 -11.40 -1.75 -3.49
CA LEU A 39 -10.56 -1.97 -4.66
C LEU A 39 -11.20 -3.01 -5.59
N THR A 40 -11.12 -2.72 -6.89
CA THR A 40 -11.47 -3.70 -7.94
C THR A 40 -10.45 -4.84 -7.97
N GLU A 41 -10.82 -5.96 -8.61
CA GLU A 41 -9.94 -7.13 -8.75
C GLU A 41 -8.57 -6.77 -9.37
N ALA A 42 -8.57 -5.93 -10.41
CA ALA A 42 -7.32 -5.46 -11.02
C ALA A 42 -6.46 -4.64 -10.05
N GLN A 43 -7.09 -3.73 -9.30
CA GLN A 43 -6.38 -2.94 -8.28
C GLN A 43 -5.86 -3.79 -7.12
N LEU A 44 -6.55 -4.88 -6.77
CA LEU A 44 -6.05 -5.83 -5.77
C LEU A 44 -4.84 -6.60 -6.29
N VAL A 45 -4.74 -6.87 -7.60
CA VAL A 45 -3.54 -7.46 -8.19
C VAL A 45 -2.36 -6.49 -8.10
N ASP A 46 -2.58 -5.24 -8.51
CA ASP A 46 -1.55 -4.19 -8.41
C ASP A 46 -1.12 -3.95 -6.96
N TYR A 47 -2.08 -4.00 -6.02
CA TYR A 47 -1.80 -3.86 -4.60
C TYR A 47 -1.00 -5.02 -4.05
N ASP A 48 -1.30 -6.27 -4.42
CA ASP A 48 -0.50 -7.43 -3.97
C ASP A 48 0.94 -7.32 -4.49
N ALA A 49 1.14 -6.89 -5.74
CA ALA A 49 2.46 -6.66 -6.30
C ALA A 49 3.23 -5.57 -5.52
N LEU A 50 2.57 -4.46 -5.19
CA LEU A 50 3.17 -3.44 -4.30
C LEU A 50 3.53 -4.03 -2.92
N LEU A 51 2.75 -4.98 -2.40
CA LEU A 51 3.04 -5.61 -1.12
C LEU A 51 4.27 -6.52 -1.14
N GLU A 52 4.69 -6.99 -2.32
CA GLU A 52 5.91 -7.78 -2.53
C GLU A 52 7.19 -6.94 -2.51
N GLU A 53 7.08 -5.65 -2.78
CA GLU A 53 8.19 -4.72 -2.68
C GLU A 53 8.66 -4.55 -1.23
N ASN A 54 9.97 -4.32 -1.07
CA ASN A 54 10.57 -4.09 0.23
C ASN A 54 10.37 -2.65 0.70
N ASP A 55 10.44 -2.45 2.01
CA ASP A 55 10.21 -1.15 2.63
C ASP A 55 11.18 -0.06 2.19
N GLN A 56 12.44 -0.40 1.89
CA GLN A 56 13.46 0.59 1.51
C GLN A 56 13.15 1.19 0.15
N ASP A 57 12.77 0.36 -0.82
CA ASP A 57 12.40 0.81 -2.16
C ASP A 57 11.08 1.60 -2.12
N LEU A 58 10.07 1.11 -1.38
CA LEU A 58 8.81 1.82 -1.20
C LEU A 58 9.03 3.22 -0.59
N MET A 59 9.87 3.33 0.44
CA MET A 59 10.22 4.61 1.04
C MET A 59 10.99 5.51 0.07
N ALA A 60 11.97 4.97 -0.67
CA ALA A 60 12.74 5.74 -1.64
C ALA A 60 11.83 6.33 -2.74
N TRP A 61 10.86 5.56 -3.24
CA TRP A 61 9.90 6.07 -4.22
C TRP A 61 8.94 7.10 -3.63
N LEU A 62 8.45 6.89 -2.40
CA LEU A 62 7.58 7.85 -1.72
C LEU A 62 8.28 9.19 -1.46
N LEU A 63 9.56 9.16 -1.13
CA LEU A 63 10.38 10.35 -0.91
C LEU A 63 10.89 10.98 -2.22
N GLY A 64 10.56 10.40 -3.38
CA GLY A 64 11.04 10.86 -4.68
C GLY A 64 12.55 10.69 -4.89
N GLN A 65 13.19 9.81 -4.10
CA GLN A 65 14.62 9.50 -4.17
C GLN A 65 14.94 8.47 -5.25
N ALA A 66 13.93 7.72 -5.72
CA ALA A 66 14.03 6.78 -6.82
C ALA A 66 12.76 6.81 -7.67
N VAL A 67 12.85 6.30 -8.90
CA VAL A 67 11.70 6.17 -9.82
C VAL A 67 11.06 4.81 -9.60
N PRO A 68 9.74 4.73 -9.29
CA PRO A 68 9.05 3.45 -9.18
C PRO A 68 8.86 2.80 -10.55
N PRO A 69 8.72 1.48 -10.62
CA PRO A 69 8.29 0.80 -11.84
C PRO A 69 6.92 1.33 -12.33
N ASP A 70 6.73 1.35 -13.65
CA ASP A 70 5.49 1.87 -14.28
C ASP A 70 4.21 1.19 -13.76
N SER A 71 4.31 -0.09 -13.39
CA SER A 71 3.20 -0.87 -12.82
C SER A 71 2.78 -0.39 -11.42
N ILE A 72 3.72 0.14 -10.63
CA ILE A 72 3.51 0.53 -9.23
C ILE A 72 3.20 2.02 -9.11
N GLY A 73 3.78 2.85 -9.99
CA GLY A 73 3.70 4.31 -9.96
C GLY A 73 2.28 4.87 -9.70
N PRO A 74 1.24 4.46 -10.44
CA PRO A 74 -0.12 4.97 -10.22
C PRO A 74 -0.68 4.67 -8.82
N LEU A 75 -0.46 3.46 -8.31
CA LEU A 75 -0.92 3.05 -6.99
C LEU A 75 -0.13 3.74 -5.88
N LEU A 76 1.18 3.88 -6.06
CA LEU A 76 2.05 4.60 -5.14
C LEU A 76 1.65 6.07 -5.01
N ALA A 77 1.33 6.73 -6.13
CA ALA A 77 0.84 8.11 -6.13
C ALA A 77 -0.49 8.25 -5.35
N ARG A 78 -1.41 7.30 -5.51
CA ARG A 78 -2.66 7.28 -4.73
C ARG A 78 -2.40 7.13 -3.22
N LEU A 79 -1.46 6.27 -2.86
CA LEU A 79 -1.08 6.05 -1.46
C LEU A 79 -0.36 7.27 -0.87
N ALA A 80 0.52 7.93 -1.61
CA ALA A 80 1.17 9.17 -1.19
C ALA A 80 0.15 10.28 -0.93
N ALA A 81 -0.82 10.48 -1.85
CA ALA A 81 -1.88 11.48 -1.70
C ALA A 81 -2.78 11.19 -0.47
N PHE A 82 -3.08 9.91 -0.22
CA PHE A 82 -3.84 9.50 0.97
C PHE A 82 -3.06 9.80 2.26
N ALA A 83 -1.78 9.41 2.32
CA ALA A 83 -0.92 9.66 3.46
C ALA A 83 -0.78 11.16 3.75
N GLU A 84 -0.55 11.99 2.73
CA GLU A 84 -0.48 13.45 2.86
C GLU A 84 -1.78 14.03 3.40
N THR A 85 -2.92 13.61 2.85
CA THR A 85 -4.25 14.07 3.29
C THR A 85 -4.49 13.74 4.76
N ARG A 86 -4.09 12.55 5.21
CA ARG A 86 -4.22 12.12 6.61
C ARG A 86 -3.34 12.96 7.54
N LEU A 87 -2.05 13.11 7.19
CA LEU A 87 -1.08 13.87 7.98
C LEU A 87 -1.42 15.36 8.09
N ARG A 88 -2.06 15.93 7.05
CA ARG A 88 -2.54 17.32 7.09
C ARG A 88 -3.76 17.51 8.00
N ARG A 89 -4.60 16.47 8.18
CA ARG A 89 -5.78 16.52 9.06
C ARG A 89 -5.44 16.29 10.54
N GLU A 90 -4.29 15.70 10.83
CA GLU A 90 -3.81 15.42 12.18
C GLU A 90 -3.00 16.59 12.80
N ASN A 91 -2.70 17.64 12.01
CA ASN A 91 -2.07 18.90 12.44
C ASN A 91 -3.09 20.04 12.49
#